data_AF-A0A431HUU5-F1
#
_entry.id   AF-A0A431HUU5-F1
#
_cell.length_a   1.000
_cell.length_b   1.000
_cell.length_c   1.000
_cell.angle_alpha   90.00
_cell.angle_beta   90.00
_cell.angle_gamma   90.00
#
_symmetry.space_group_name_H-M   'P 1'
#
loop_
_entity.id
_entity.type
_entity.pdbx_description
1 polymer ?
#
loop_
_entity_poly.entity_id
_entity_poly.type
_entity_poly.pdbx_seq_one_letter_code
_entity_poly.pdbx_strand_id
1 'polypeptide(L)'
;MANEYKIYTEQLLPPWCLDPSKLPYFDISGSMKDSIISASADAIQDSFIETAPVDALSHIGNNDYIEKPETFNDEQYRAKLKRVWSIWEASGTPALMISEVKELGFQNVAIIPQYLEVSPGVFEPSIPGLFDVKPYFQPPDKPWSNWYLIIGQPHPFKRILWGGEVEGRLLMWGMSHLNGRPVLWGDIDGDATVLARIIRIIRQYKPAWTSCRGILFLLGDSLVWDGFNWGAMGAKYGLNNITGGMALFNIQEDWEA
;
A
#
# COMPACT_ATOMS: atom_id res chain seq x y z
N MET A 1 -7.62 -44.30 -0.36
CA MET A 1 -7.43 -43.94 -1.78
C MET A 1 -8.75 -44.17 -2.46
N ALA A 2 -9.43 -43.11 -2.92
CA ALA A 2 -10.61 -43.29 -3.75
C ALA A 2 -10.16 -43.94 -5.06
N ASN A 3 -10.82 -45.02 -5.49
CA ASN A 3 -10.53 -45.63 -6.79
C ASN A 3 -10.80 -44.60 -7.89
N GLU A 4 -9.90 -44.49 -8.86
CA GLU A 4 -10.09 -43.66 -10.06
C GLU A 4 -11.43 -44.02 -10.74
N TYR A 5 -12.18 -43.00 -11.15
CA TYR A 5 -13.49 -43.14 -11.77
C TYR A 5 -13.41 -44.01 -13.02
N LYS A 6 -12.30 -43.97 -13.76
CA LYS A 6 -12.00 -44.91 -14.85
C LYS A 6 -12.15 -46.37 -14.44
N ILE A 7 -11.49 -46.78 -13.36
CA ILE A 7 -11.52 -48.16 -12.85
C ILE A 7 -12.92 -48.50 -12.33
N TYR A 8 -13.59 -47.55 -11.68
CA TYR A 8 -14.95 -47.74 -11.18
C TYR A 8 -15.98 -47.90 -12.31
N THR A 9 -15.80 -47.19 -13.42
CA THR A 9 -16.71 -47.24 -14.57
C THR A 9 -16.71 -48.63 -15.19
N GLU A 10 -15.53 -49.23 -15.39
CA GLU A 10 -15.42 -50.60 -15.93
C GLU A 10 -16.16 -51.65 -15.09
N GLN A 11 -16.19 -51.47 -13.77
CA GLN A 11 -16.89 -52.39 -12.84
C GLN A 11 -18.42 -52.25 -12.90
N LEU A 12 -18.93 -51.08 -13.27
CA LEU A 12 -20.37 -50.81 -13.38
C LEU A 12 -20.96 -51.16 -14.76
N LEU A 13 -20.11 -51.35 -15.77
CA LEU A 13 -20.57 -51.62 -17.12
C LEU A 13 -21.14 -53.05 -17.22
N PRO A 14 -22.33 -53.21 -17.79
CA PRO A 14 -22.88 -54.54 -18.05
C PRO A 14 -22.01 -55.28 -19.08
N PRO A 15 -22.01 -56.63 -19.10
CA PRO A 15 -21.06 -57.42 -19.89
C PRO A 15 -21.02 -57.11 -21.39
N TRP A 16 -22.13 -56.67 -21.98
CA TRP A 16 -22.25 -56.30 -23.40
C TRP A 16 -21.62 -54.93 -23.76
N CYS A 17 -21.25 -54.12 -22.75
CA CYS A 17 -20.50 -52.88 -22.91
C CYS A 17 -18.98 -53.08 -22.81
N LEU A 18 -18.51 -54.23 -22.32
CA LEU A 18 -17.09 -54.58 -22.20
C LEU A 18 -16.48 -55.08 -23.52
N ASP A 19 -17.19 -54.88 -24.64
CA ASP A 19 -16.68 -55.18 -25.98
C ASP A 19 -15.45 -54.29 -26.29
N PRO A 20 -14.34 -54.87 -26.81
CA PRO A 20 -13.14 -54.11 -27.21
C PRO A 20 -13.41 -52.91 -28.12
N SER A 21 -14.48 -52.93 -28.91
CA SER A 21 -14.86 -51.81 -29.78
C SER A 21 -15.47 -50.61 -29.04
N LYS A 22 -16.02 -50.82 -27.84
CA LYS A 22 -16.73 -49.80 -27.04
C LYS A 22 -15.95 -49.34 -25.82
N LEU A 23 -15.03 -50.19 -25.33
CA LEU A 23 -14.12 -49.88 -24.22
C LEU A 23 -13.35 -48.55 -24.39
N PRO A 24 -12.82 -48.17 -25.57
CA PRO A 24 -12.09 -46.92 -25.73
C PRO A 24 -12.91 -45.68 -25.38
N TYR A 25 -14.22 -45.69 -25.64
CA TYR A 25 -15.11 -44.58 -25.30
C TYR A 25 -15.23 -44.39 -23.78
N PHE A 26 -15.44 -45.49 -23.05
CA PHE A 26 -15.57 -45.46 -21.60
C PHE A 26 -14.25 -45.14 -20.90
N ASP A 27 -13.13 -45.58 -21.48
CA ASP A 27 -11.80 -45.24 -21.00
C ASP A 27 -11.51 -43.73 -21.10
N ILE A 28 -11.79 -43.13 -22.25
CA ILE A 28 -11.67 -41.68 -22.45
C ILE A 28 -12.64 -40.92 -21.54
N SER A 29 -13.90 -41.36 -21.45
CA SER A 29 -14.88 -40.73 -20.56
C SER A 29 -14.46 -40.79 -19.10
N GLY A 30 -13.90 -41.92 -18.65
CA GLY A 30 -13.40 -42.12 -17.30
C GLY A 30 -12.21 -41.21 -17.00
N SER A 31 -11.20 -41.23 -17.86
CA SER A 31 -10.00 -40.38 -17.70
C SER A 31 -10.33 -38.88 -17.70
N MET A 32 -11.28 -38.43 -18.53
CA MET A 32 -11.74 -37.02 -18.49
C MET A 32 -12.41 -36.67 -17.16
N LYS A 33 -13.22 -37.57 -16.60
CA LYS A 33 -13.84 -37.35 -15.28
C LYS A 33 -12.82 -37.34 -14.15
N ASP A 34 -11.83 -38.23 -14.21
CA ASP A 34 -10.71 -38.22 -13.27
C ASP A 34 -9.91 -36.92 -13.35
N SER A 35 -9.69 -36.41 -14.57
CA SER A 35 -9.02 -35.14 -14.80
C SER A 35 -9.81 -33.96 -14.19
N ILE A 36 -11.14 -33.97 -14.33
CA ILE A 36 -12.02 -32.96 -13.70
C ILE A 36 -11.97 -33.05 -12.18
N ILE A 37 -11.99 -34.26 -11.61
CA ILE A 37 -11.90 -34.46 -10.15
C ILE A 37 -10.55 -33.96 -9.63
N SER A 38 -9.45 -34.29 -10.29
CA SER A 38 -8.12 -33.78 -9.94
C SER A 38 -8.08 -32.26 -10.01
N ALA A 39 -8.52 -31.68 -11.12
CA ALA A 39 -8.53 -30.22 -11.30
C ALA A 39 -9.42 -29.52 -10.26
N SER A 40 -10.53 -30.15 -9.84
CA SER A 40 -11.39 -29.63 -8.78
C SER A 40 -10.70 -29.69 -7.41
N ALA A 41 -9.95 -30.75 -7.13
CA ALA A 41 -9.17 -30.87 -5.89
C ALA A 41 -8.03 -29.85 -5.86
N ASP A 42 -7.33 -29.66 -6.98
CA ASP A 42 -6.27 -28.65 -7.14
C ASP A 42 -6.87 -27.25 -6.96
N ALA A 43 -8.00 -26.93 -7.60
CA ALA A 43 -8.67 -25.63 -7.43
C ALA A 43 -9.07 -25.34 -5.97
N ILE A 44 -9.44 -26.37 -5.20
CA ILE A 44 -9.71 -26.22 -3.76
C ILE A 44 -8.40 -25.90 -3.02
N GLN A 45 -7.30 -26.61 -3.31
CA GLN A 45 -6.00 -26.32 -2.69
C GLN A 45 -5.48 -24.93 -3.05
N ASP A 46 -5.71 -24.48 -4.28
CA ASP A 46 -5.32 -23.16 -4.78
C ASP A 46 -6.07 -22.02 -4.10
N SER A 47 -7.23 -22.30 -3.49
CA SER A 47 -8.00 -21.31 -2.75
C SER A 47 -7.45 -21.01 -1.35
N PHE A 48 -6.60 -21.87 -0.80
CA PHE A 48 -6.07 -21.70 0.56
C PHE A 48 -4.68 -21.09 0.54
N ILE A 49 -4.48 -20.02 1.32
CA ILE A 49 -3.20 -19.28 1.43
C ILE A 49 -2.00 -20.21 1.73
N GLU A 50 -2.21 -21.30 2.47
CA GLU A 50 -1.12 -22.21 2.87
C GLU A 50 -0.67 -23.17 1.79
N THR A 51 -1.56 -23.56 0.88
CA THR A 51 -1.30 -24.56 -0.16
C THR A 51 -1.30 -23.97 -1.56
N ALA A 52 -1.80 -22.74 -1.73
CA ALA A 52 -1.90 -22.10 -3.02
C ALA A 52 -0.54 -21.99 -3.72
N PRO A 53 -0.48 -22.23 -5.04
CA PRO A 53 0.70 -21.96 -5.84
C PRO A 53 0.93 -20.44 -5.95
N VAL A 54 2.14 -20.05 -6.36
CA VAL A 54 2.61 -18.66 -6.32
C VAL A 54 1.79 -17.74 -7.23
N ASP A 55 1.36 -18.24 -8.39
CA ASP A 55 0.49 -17.54 -9.34
C ASP A 55 -0.89 -17.24 -8.75
N ALA A 56 -1.47 -18.19 -8.01
CA ALA A 56 -2.75 -18.03 -7.32
C ALA A 56 -2.72 -17.00 -6.18
N LEU A 57 -1.59 -16.78 -5.52
CA LEU A 57 -1.48 -15.81 -4.41
C LEU A 57 -1.89 -14.38 -4.81
N SER A 58 -1.59 -13.99 -6.04
CA SER A 58 -1.98 -12.67 -6.56
C SER A 58 -3.50 -12.50 -6.64
N HIS A 59 -4.20 -13.56 -7.03
CA HIS A 59 -5.67 -13.58 -7.11
C HIS A 59 -6.31 -13.57 -5.73
N ILE A 60 -5.74 -14.30 -4.76
CA ILE A 60 -6.20 -14.28 -3.36
C ILE A 60 -6.08 -12.86 -2.78
N GLY A 61 -4.91 -12.23 -2.91
CA GLY A 61 -4.73 -10.88 -2.39
C GLY A 61 -5.62 -9.84 -3.07
N ASN A 62 -5.87 -9.97 -4.38
CA ASN A 62 -6.83 -9.11 -5.07
C ASN A 62 -8.25 -9.26 -4.51
N ASN A 63 -8.67 -10.47 -4.15
CA ASN A 63 -9.97 -10.70 -3.52
C ASN A 63 -10.07 -10.04 -2.13
N ASP A 64 -8.99 -10.07 -1.37
CA ASP A 64 -8.91 -9.50 -0.03
C ASP A 64 -8.47 -8.01 -0.02
N TYR A 65 -8.35 -7.39 -1.19
CA TYR A 65 -7.81 -6.04 -1.42
C TYR A 65 -6.43 -5.80 -0.78
N ILE A 66 -5.60 -6.85 -0.67
CA ILE A 66 -4.22 -6.74 -0.20
C ILE A 66 -3.27 -6.82 -1.40
N GLU A 67 -2.62 -5.71 -1.72
CA GLU A 67 -1.62 -5.65 -2.78
C GLU A 67 -0.28 -6.25 -2.31
N LYS A 68 0.42 -6.97 -3.21
CA LYS A 68 1.78 -7.45 -2.98
C LYS A 68 2.77 -6.28 -3.07
N PRO A 69 3.56 -5.99 -2.01
CA PRO A 69 4.66 -5.04 -2.09
C PRO A 69 5.75 -5.53 -3.06
N GLU A 70 6.37 -4.61 -3.81
CA GLU A 70 7.46 -4.92 -4.75
C GLU A 70 8.69 -5.53 -4.05
N THR A 71 8.88 -5.18 -2.78
CA THR A 71 9.97 -5.65 -1.93
C THR A 71 9.74 -7.07 -1.41
N PHE A 72 8.52 -7.60 -1.51
CA PHE A 72 8.16 -8.87 -0.88
C PHE A 72 8.47 -10.06 -1.77
N ASN A 73 9.11 -11.07 -1.19
CA ASN A 73 9.12 -12.41 -1.75
C ASN A 73 7.75 -13.10 -1.53
N ASP A 74 7.55 -14.27 -2.15
CA ASP A 74 6.26 -14.96 -2.11
C ASP A 74 5.89 -15.47 -0.72
N GLU A 75 6.88 -15.82 0.10
CA GLU A 75 6.68 -16.28 1.48
C GLU A 75 6.25 -15.14 2.41
N GLN A 76 6.87 -13.96 2.27
CA GLN A 76 6.51 -12.74 2.98
C GLN A 76 5.10 -12.29 2.58
N TYR A 77 4.76 -12.37 1.30
CA TYR A 77 3.42 -12.06 0.83
C TYR A 77 2.39 -13.04 1.38
N ARG A 78 2.68 -14.34 1.39
CA ARG A 78 1.83 -15.35 2.03
C ARG A 78 1.63 -15.06 3.52
N ALA A 79 2.70 -14.69 4.24
CA ALA A 79 2.61 -14.31 5.65
C ALA A 79 1.75 -13.05 5.88
N LYS A 80 1.76 -12.10 4.93
CA LYS A 80 0.85 -10.94 4.95
C LYS A 80 -0.60 -11.35 4.72
N LEU A 81 -0.87 -12.20 3.73
CA LEU A 81 -2.22 -12.70 3.45
C LEU A 81 -2.83 -13.45 4.64
N LYS A 82 -2.03 -14.21 5.40
CA LYS A 82 -2.52 -14.84 6.64
C LYS A 82 -3.03 -13.85 7.70
N ARG A 83 -2.60 -12.58 7.63
CA ARG A 83 -2.97 -11.52 8.58
C ARG A 83 -4.07 -10.59 8.05
N VAL A 84 -4.70 -10.90 6.90
CA VAL A 84 -5.73 -10.06 6.24
C VAL A 84 -6.75 -9.51 7.23
N TRP A 85 -7.36 -10.38 8.06
CA TRP A 85 -8.38 -9.94 9.01
C TRP A 85 -7.85 -9.00 10.09
N SER A 86 -6.65 -9.24 10.60
CA SER A 86 -6.00 -8.37 11.57
C SER A 86 -5.60 -7.02 10.96
N ILE A 87 -5.22 -7.00 9.67
CA ILE A 87 -4.95 -5.77 8.91
C ILE A 87 -6.25 -4.96 8.79
N TRP A 88 -7.36 -5.59 8.39
CA TRP A 88 -8.64 -4.90 8.28
C TRP A 88 -9.19 -4.43 9.62
N GLU A 89 -9.02 -5.20 10.68
CA GLU A 89 -9.40 -4.79 12.05
C GLU A 89 -8.59 -3.57 12.52
N ALA A 90 -7.30 -3.52 12.21
CA ALA A 90 -6.43 -2.40 12.56
C ALA A 90 -6.50 -1.23 11.56
N SER A 91 -7.36 -1.30 10.54
CA SER A 91 -7.54 -0.23 9.56
C SER A 91 -8.02 1.06 10.22
N GLY A 92 -7.57 2.20 9.70
CA GLY A 92 -7.80 3.50 10.34
C GLY A 92 -6.85 3.82 11.50
N THR A 93 -6.04 2.87 11.97
CA THR A 93 -5.05 3.18 13.01
C THR A 93 -3.76 3.73 12.42
N PRO A 94 -3.10 4.70 13.09
CA PRO A 94 -1.78 5.16 12.69
C PRO A 94 -0.74 4.05 12.67
N ALA A 95 -0.84 3.10 13.60
CA ALA A 95 0.09 1.99 13.74
C ALA A 95 0.10 1.10 12.48
N LEU A 96 -1.07 0.76 11.94
CA LEU A 96 -1.16 -0.04 10.72
C LEU A 96 -0.57 0.71 9.53
N MET A 97 -0.97 1.97 9.30
CA MET A 97 -0.42 2.76 8.19
C MET A 97 1.10 2.88 8.27
N ILE A 98 1.66 3.12 9.46
CA ILE A 98 3.11 3.17 9.67
C ILE A 98 3.73 1.81 9.32
N SER A 99 3.14 0.69 9.76
CA SER A 99 3.67 -0.63 9.42
C SER A 99 3.63 -0.93 7.93
N GLU A 100 2.54 -0.59 7.24
CA GLU A 100 2.36 -0.82 5.80
C GLU A 100 3.36 -0.01 4.97
N VAL A 101 3.62 1.25 5.34
CA VAL A 101 4.65 2.05 4.68
C VAL A 101 6.04 1.52 5.02
N LYS A 102 6.30 1.04 6.24
CA LYS A 102 7.59 0.42 6.59
C LYS A 102 7.86 -0.87 5.80
N GLU A 103 6.84 -1.64 5.45
CA GLU A 103 6.96 -2.84 4.60
C GLU A 103 7.49 -2.52 3.18
N LEU A 104 7.32 -1.27 2.70
CA LEU A 104 7.94 -0.79 1.45
C LEU A 104 9.46 -0.52 1.57
N GLY A 105 10.04 -0.69 2.77
CA GLY A 105 11.48 -0.52 3.02
C GLY A 105 11.85 0.80 3.71
N PHE A 106 10.88 1.66 4.05
CA PHE A 106 11.15 2.88 4.81
C PHE A 106 11.36 2.55 6.30
N GLN A 107 12.45 3.03 6.90
CA GLN A 107 12.76 2.73 8.31
C GLN A 107 12.09 3.71 9.27
N ASN A 108 12.16 4.99 8.92
CA ASN A 108 11.72 6.10 9.76
C ASN A 108 10.41 6.66 9.22
N VAL A 109 9.29 6.12 9.69
CA VAL A 109 7.95 6.52 9.25
C VAL A 109 7.12 6.91 10.46
N ALA A 110 6.38 8.00 10.31
CA ALA A 110 5.48 8.49 11.34
C ALA A 110 4.32 9.27 10.78
N ILE A 111 3.33 9.52 11.62
CA ILE A 111 2.17 10.34 11.30
C ILE A 111 2.10 11.44 12.35
N ILE A 112 1.94 12.68 11.91
CA ILE A 112 1.83 13.85 12.79
C ILE A 112 0.54 14.59 12.44
N PRO A 113 -0.29 14.98 13.44
CA PRO A 113 -1.46 15.81 13.17
C PRO A 113 -1.02 17.17 12.61
N GLN A 114 -1.87 17.88 11.89
CA GLN A 114 -1.55 19.22 11.41
C GLN A 114 -1.49 20.23 12.56
N TYR A 115 -2.33 20.05 13.56
CA TYR A 115 -2.43 20.90 14.75
C TYR A 115 -2.30 20.08 16.02
N LEU A 116 -1.63 20.66 17.01
CA LEU A 116 -1.51 20.12 18.36
C LEU A 116 -2.31 20.98 19.31
N GLU A 117 -3.09 20.35 20.16
CA GLU A 117 -3.68 21.03 21.30
C GLU A 117 -2.61 21.25 22.37
N VAL A 118 -2.25 22.52 22.60
CA VAL A 118 -1.24 22.90 23.61
C VAL A 118 -1.87 23.25 24.96
N SER A 119 -3.11 23.70 24.93
CA SER A 119 -3.99 23.88 26.10
C SER A 119 -5.44 23.71 25.65
N PRO A 120 -6.39 23.39 26.54
CA PRO A 120 -7.78 23.16 26.17
C PRO A 120 -8.35 24.24 25.23
N GLY A 121 -8.68 23.85 23.99
CA GLY A 121 -9.23 24.76 22.97
C GLY A 121 -8.22 25.68 22.27
N VAL A 122 -6.92 25.53 22.54
CA VAL A 122 -5.84 26.28 21.86
C VAL A 122 -5.00 25.32 21.04
N PHE A 123 -5.01 25.53 19.73
CA PHE A 123 -4.33 24.70 18.75
C PHE A 123 -3.18 25.47 18.10
N GLU A 124 -1.99 24.89 18.11
CA GLU A 124 -0.81 25.40 17.41
C GLU A 124 -0.46 24.45 16.24
N PRO A 125 0.05 24.96 15.10
CA PRO A 125 0.50 24.10 14.01
C PRO A 125 1.65 23.21 14.50
N SER A 126 1.56 21.90 14.21
CA SER A 126 2.59 20.94 14.62
C SER A 126 3.95 21.26 14.02
N ILE A 127 3.97 21.74 12.78
CA ILE A 127 5.18 22.16 12.07
C ILE A 127 5.06 23.66 11.79
N PRO A 128 5.75 24.51 12.56
CA PRO A 128 5.70 25.96 12.36
C PRO A 128 6.18 26.38 10.96
N GLY A 129 5.43 27.23 10.26
CA GLY A 129 5.81 27.72 8.94
C GLY A 129 5.53 26.78 7.77
N LEU A 130 4.92 25.61 8.02
CA LEU A 130 4.34 24.78 6.96
C LEU A 130 2.95 25.34 6.59
N PHE A 131 2.85 25.93 5.41
CA PHE A 131 1.58 26.44 4.89
C PHE A 131 0.92 25.39 3.99
N ASP A 132 -0.36 25.14 4.26
CA ASP A 132 -1.19 24.32 3.39
C ASP A 132 -1.56 25.13 2.14
N VAL A 133 -1.59 24.46 0.99
CA VAL A 133 -2.00 25.06 -0.28
C VAL A 133 -3.47 25.52 -0.21
N LYS A 134 -4.29 24.92 0.66
CA LYS A 134 -5.71 25.27 0.86
C LYS A 134 -5.94 25.90 2.24
N PRO A 135 -5.89 27.25 2.36
CA PRO A 135 -6.01 27.94 3.64
C PRO A 135 -7.38 27.78 4.32
N TYR A 136 -8.43 27.39 3.59
CA TYR A 136 -9.76 27.15 4.17
C TYR A 136 -9.86 25.88 5.04
N PHE A 137 -8.89 24.97 4.96
CA PHE A 137 -8.75 23.82 5.87
C PHE A 137 -7.84 24.12 7.08
N GLN A 138 -7.40 25.37 7.22
CA GLN A 138 -6.62 25.88 8.34
C GLN A 138 -7.39 26.83 9.30
N PRO A 139 -8.73 26.73 9.50
CA PRO A 139 -9.39 27.64 10.42
C PRO A 139 -8.91 27.34 11.86
N PRO A 140 -8.29 28.32 12.56
CA PRO A 140 -7.71 28.12 13.89
C PRO A 140 -8.77 27.75 14.94
N ASP A 141 -10.05 28.00 14.66
CA ASP A 141 -11.21 27.67 15.50
C ASP A 141 -11.80 26.27 15.22
N LYS A 142 -11.41 25.61 14.13
CA LYS A 142 -11.92 24.28 13.73
C LYS A 142 -10.80 23.42 13.14
N PRO A 143 -9.85 22.95 13.95
CA PRO A 143 -8.86 21.99 13.48
C PRO A 143 -9.62 20.74 13.04
N TRP A 144 -9.73 20.53 11.73
CA TRP A 144 -10.19 19.26 11.20
C TRP A 144 -9.12 18.20 11.51
N SER A 145 -9.52 16.94 11.50
CA SER A 145 -8.62 15.80 11.76
C SER A 145 -7.64 15.59 10.58
N ASN A 146 -6.79 16.58 10.36
CA ASN A 146 -5.81 16.66 9.30
C ASN A 146 -4.46 16.17 9.81
N TRP A 147 -3.70 15.51 8.95
CA TRP A 147 -2.41 14.95 9.33
C TRP A 147 -1.45 14.87 8.15
N TYR A 148 -0.17 14.69 8.47
CA TYR A 148 0.92 14.45 7.52
C TYR A 148 1.58 13.11 7.79
N LEU A 149 1.89 12.37 6.73
CA LEU A 149 2.81 11.24 6.79
C LEU A 149 4.24 11.78 6.73
N ILE A 150 5.10 11.39 7.65
CA ILE A 150 6.52 11.79 7.66
C ILE A 150 7.38 10.57 7.36
N ILE A 151 8.28 10.70 6.40
CA ILE A 151 9.27 9.71 6.02
C ILE A 151 10.65 10.35 6.20
N GLY A 152 11.40 9.84 7.17
CA GLY A 152 12.78 10.21 7.44
C GLY A 152 13.78 9.43 6.60
N GLN A 153 15.02 9.89 6.56
CA GLN A 153 16.14 9.16 5.95
C GLN A 153 16.33 7.78 6.60
N PRO A 154 16.78 6.75 5.87
CA PRO A 154 17.19 6.79 4.46
C PRO A 154 16.01 6.64 3.49
N HIS A 155 15.95 7.48 2.45
CA HIS A 155 15.03 7.32 1.32
C HIS A 155 15.58 7.93 0.02
N PRO A 156 15.17 7.46 -1.18
CA PRO A 156 15.71 7.95 -2.45
C PRO A 156 15.11 9.30 -2.91
N PHE A 157 14.02 9.76 -2.28
CA PHE A 157 13.34 10.99 -2.69
C PHE A 157 14.18 12.25 -2.46
N LYS A 158 14.10 13.18 -3.41
CA LYS A 158 14.80 14.45 -3.41
C LYS A 158 13.80 15.59 -3.61
N ARG A 159 14.18 16.79 -3.19
CA ARG A 159 13.41 18.00 -3.48
C ARG A 159 13.76 18.51 -4.88
N ILE A 160 12.74 18.88 -5.64
CA ILE A 160 12.87 19.62 -6.88
C ILE A 160 13.26 21.06 -6.55
N LEU A 161 14.53 21.39 -6.79
CA LEU A 161 15.11 22.70 -6.58
C LEU A 161 15.52 23.34 -7.91
N TRP A 162 15.52 24.67 -7.93
CA TRP A 162 16.06 25.44 -9.05
C TRP A 162 17.54 25.13 -9.25
N GLY A 163 17.96 24.92 -10.50
CA GLY A 163 19.34 24.54 -10.84
C GLY A 163 19.73 23.12 -10.38
N GLY A 164 18.79 22.38 -9.79
CA GLY A 164 18.96 20.98 -9.45
C GLY A 164 18.85 20.09 -10.69
N GLU A 165 19.24 18.83 -10.52
CA GLU A 165 19.16 17.81 -11.56
C GLU A 165 18.08 16.80 -11.20
N VAL A 166 17.14 16.57 -12.12
CA VAL A 166 16.12 15.52 -12.03
C VAL A 166 16.31 14.59 -13.23
N GLU A 167 16.45 13.29 -12.96
CA GLU A 167 16.63 12.24 -13.98
C GLU A 167 17.70 12.57 -15.06
N GLY A 168 18.84 13.13 -14.66
CA GLY A 168 19.92 13.43 -15.60
C GLY A 168 19.82 14.80 -16.30
N ARG A 169 18.81 15.62 -15.96
CA ARG A 169 18.55 16.92 -16.60
C ARG A 169 18.54 18.07 -15.60
N LEU A 170 19.27 19.13 -15.93
CA LEU A 170 19.25 20.38 -15.18
C LEU A 170 17.89 21.07 -15.34
N LEU A 171 17.27 21.41 -14.22
CA LEU A 171 16.02 22.15 -14.18
C LEU A 171 16.28 23.65 -14.38
N MET A 172 15.76 24.16 -15.50
CA MET A 172 15.98 25.55 -15.94
C MET A 172 14.67 26.33 -15.95
N TRP A 173 14.78 27.66 -15.95
CA TRP A 173 13.64 28.57 -16.07
C TRP A 173 12.87 28.30 -17.38
N GLY A 174 11.54 28.28 -17.31
CA GLY A 174 10.68 28.00 -18.47
C GLY A 174 10.40 26.51 -18.74
N MET A 175 11.00 25.59 -17.98
CA MET A 175 10.57 24.19 -18.01
C MET A 175 9.23 24.04 -17.31
N SER A 176 8.18 23.84 -18.10
CA SER A 176 6.83 23.59 -17.59
C SER A 176 6.53 22.11 -17.40
N HIS A 177 7.23 21.21 -18.11
CA HIS A 177 6.98 19.76 -18.05
C HIS A 177 8.28 18.95 -18.09
N LEU A 178 8.34 17.88 -17.29
CA LEU A 178 9.35 16.83 -17.35
C LEU A 178 8.63 15.50 -17.58
N ASN A 179 8.94 14.80 -18.68
CA ASN A 179 8.32 13.51 -19.05
C ASN A 179 6.78 13.50 -19.00
N GLY A 180 6.15 14.58 -19.48
CA GLY A 180 4.69 14.71 -19.52
C GLY A 180 4.03 15.08 -18.20
N ARG A 181 4.81 15.33 -17.14
CA ARG A 181 4.31 15.84 -15.84
C ARG A 181 4.68 17.31 -15.68
N PRO A 182 3.78 18.16 -15.15
CA PRO A 182 4.12 19.54 -14.86
C PRO A 182 5.22 19.61 -13.80
N VAL A 183 6.23 20.46 -14.00
CA VAL A 183 7.29 20.69 -13.01
C VAL A 183 6.77 21.70 -12.00
N LEU A 184 6.48 21.22 -10.79
CA LEU A 184 6.12 22.07 -9.66
C LEU A 184 7.37 22.31 -8.82
N TRP A 185 7.79 23.57 -8.72
CA TRP A 185 8.96 23.94 -7.92
C TRP A 185 8.72 23.67 -6.43
N GLY A 186 9.64 22.95 -5.79
CA GLY A 186 9.51 22.52 -4.39
C GLY A 186 8.77 21.20 -4.19
N ASP A 187 8.30 20.56 -5.26
CA ASP A 187 7.73 19.21 -5.25
C ASP A 187 8.83 18.13 -5.14
N ILE A 188 8.47 16.86 -5.22
CA ILE A 188 9.35 15.72 -5.00
C ILE A 188 9.77 15.02 -6.28
N ASP A 189 11.05 14.67 -6.33
CA ASP A 189 11.67 13.78 -7.31
C ASP A 189 11.96 12.42 -6.67
N GLY A 190 11.69 11.33 -7.39
CA GLY A 190 11.94 9.96 -6.94
C GLY A 190 11.06 8.93 -7.65
N ASP A 191 11.07 7.69 -7.16
CA ASP A 191 10.32 6.59 -7.78
C ASP A 191 8.81 6.83 -7.69
N ALA A 192 8.22 7.15 -8.84
CA ALA A 192 6.80 7.43 -8.99
C ALA A 192 5.91 6.21 -8.66
N THR A 193 6.41 4.98 -8.84
CA THR A 193 5.67 3.76 -8.53
C THR A 193 5.53 3.60 -7.03
N VAL A 194 6.63 3.79 -6.30
CA VAL A 194 6.65 3.75 -4.83
C VAL A 194 5.78 4.87 -4.25
N LEU A 195 5.88 6.09 -4.80
CA LEU A 195 5.03 7.20 -4.35
C LEU A 195 3.53 6.91 -4.57
N ALA A 196 3.16 6.40 -5.75
CA ALA A 196 1.78 6.00 -6.04
C ALA A 196 1.29 4.87 -5.11
N ARG A 197 2.17 3.96 -4.70
CA ARG A 197 1.87 2.90 -3.72
C ARG A 197 1.61 3.49 -2.33
N ILE A 198 2.44 4.43 -1.85
CA ILE A 198 2.21 5.10 -0.57
C ILE A 198 0.86 5.83 -0.57
N ILE A 199 0.53 6.54 -1.66
CA ILE A 199 -0.76 7.22 -1.80
C ILE A 199 -1.92 6.22 -1.75
N ARG A 200 -1.80 5.05 -2.40
CA ARG A 200 -2.80 3.98 -2.34
C ARG A 200 -2.97 3.43 -0.92
N ILE A 201 -1.87 3.16 -0.20
CA ILE A 201 -1.90 2.73 1.21
C ILE A 201 -2.65 3.76 2.07
N ILE A 202 -2.32 5.05 1.92
CA ILE A 202 -3.01 6.13 2.63
C ILE A 202 -4.50 6.10 2.30
N ARG A 203 -4.87 6.04 1.02
CA ARG A 203 -6.28 6.04 0.59
C ARG A 203 -7.04 4.81 1.08
N GLN A 204 -6.39 3.66 1.18
CA GLN A 204 -6.99 2.41 1.60
C GLN A 204 -7.23 2.34 3.12
N TYR A 205 -6.25 2.77 3.92
CA TYR A 205 -6.29 2.57 5.38
C TYR A 205 -6.60 3.84 6.18
N LYS A 206 -6.76 5.00 5.54
CA LYS A 206 -7.13 6.25 6.22
C LYS A 206 -8.54 6.18 6.81
N PRO A 207 -8.77 6.70 8.03
CA PRO A 207 -10.12 6.87 8.56
C PRO A 207 -10.98 7.83 7.74
N ALA A 208 -12.26 7.49 7.56
CA ALA A 208 -13.19 8.28 6.73
C ALA A 208 -13.34 9.76 7.14
N TRP A 209 -13.15 10.09 8.43
CA TRP A 209 -13.34 11.44 8.97
C TRP A 209 -12.03 12.24 9.14
N THR A 210 -10.94 11.79 8.50
CA THR A 210 -9.63 12.44 8.55
C THR A 210 -9.14 12.76 7.15
N SER A 211 -8.28 13.79 6.99
CA SER A 211 -7.66 14.12 5.70
C SER A 211 -6.14 14.05 5.80
N CYS A 212 -5.52 13.34 4.85
CA CYS A 212 -4.07 13.37 4.70
C CYS A 212 -3.69 14.56 3.82
N ARG A 213 -3.04 15.57 4.40
CA ARG A 213 -2.67 16.80 3.69
C ARG A 213 -1.47 16.58 2.77
N GLY A 214 -0.60 15.64 3.13
CA GLY A 214 0.54 15.29 2.31
C GLY A 214 1.54 14.37 2.98
N ILE A 215 2.58 14.06 2.20
CA ILE A 215 3.73 13.27 2.64
C ILE A 215 4.93 14.20 2.74
N LEU A 216 5.54 14.25 3.92
CA LEU A 216 6.75 15.00 4.22
C LEU A 216 7.94 14.07 4.19
N PHE A 217 8.90 14.37 3.32
CA PHE A 217 10.18 13.66 3.21
C PHE A 217 11.27 14.50 3.85
N LEU A 218 12.00 13.94 4.81
CA LEU A 218 13.10 14.63 5.49
C LEU A 218 14.41 14.42 4.73
N LEU A 219 15.10 15.52 4.42
CA LEU A 219 16.32 15.52 3.62
C LEU A 219 17.54 15.81 4.48
N GLY A 220 18.66 15.17 4.14
CA GLY A 220 19.93 15.36 4.85
C GLY A 220 19.85 14.97 6.33
N ASP A 221 20.40 15.82 7.21
CA ASP A 221 20.44 15.61 8.66
C ASP A 221 19.17 16.09 9.39
N SER A 222 18.09 16.39 8.67
CA SER A 222 16.85 16.81 9.31
C SER A 222 16.24 15.67 10.10
N LEU A 223 16.22 15.85 11.42
CA LEU A 223 15.62 14.95 12.38
C LEU A 223 14.36 15.58 12.97
N VAL A 224 13.37 14.72 13.24
CA VAL A 224 12.32 15.03 14.21
C VAL A 224 12.94 14.81 15.58
N TRP A 225 13.04 15.85 16.41
CA TRP A 225 13.79 15.78 17.67
C TRP A 225 12.99 15.20 18.85
N ASP A 226 11.77 14.70 18.59
CA ASP A 226 10.99 13.96 19.58
C ASP A 226 10.42 12.65 18.98
N GLY A 227 10.27 11.63 19.82
CA GLY A 227 9.72 10.35 19.42
C GLY A 227 8.27 10.49 18.97
N PHE A 228 7.91 9.88 17.84
CA PHE A 228 6.57 9.98 17.27
C PHE A 228 5.53 9.32 18.18
N ASN A 229 4.75 10.11 18.92
CA ASN A 229 3.80 9.61 19.89
C ASN A 229 2.39 10.14 19.59
N TRP A 230 1.69 9.45 18.68
CA TRP A 230 0.34 9.82 18.27
C TRP A 230 -0.59 9.92 19.50
N GLY A 231 -1.18 11.10 19.73
CA GLY A 231 -2.12 11.34 20.83
C GLY A 231 -1.51 11.75 22.18
N ALA A 232 -0.19 11.95 22.28
CA ALA A 232 0.40 12.55 23.48
C ALA A 232 0.10 14.06 23.54
N MET A 233 -0.68 14.49 24.55
CA MET A 233 -0.95 15.91 24.81
C MET A 233 0.37 16.67 25.07
N GLY A 234 0.57 17.81 24.39
CA GLY A 234 1.72 18.68 24.59
C GLY A 234 3.03 18.26 23.90
N ALA A 235 3.05 17.17 23.13
CA ALA A 235 4.23 16.77 22.36
C ALA A 235 4.48 17.75 21.20
N LYS A 236 5.42 18.69 21.37
CA LYS A 236 5.84 19.61 20.29
C LYS A 236 6.77 18.87 19.34
N TYR A 237 6.25 18.50 18.17
CA TYR A 237 7.05 17.90 17.10
C TYR A 237 7.77 18.97 16.31
N GLY A 238 9.00 19.33 16.69
CA GLY A 238 9.78 20.24 15.87
C GLY A 238 10.61 19.50 14.82
N LEU A 239 10.75 20.13 13.67
CA LEU A 239 11.70 19.73 12.63
C LEU A 239 12.91 20.65 12.71
N ASN A 240 14.10 20.08 12.83
CA ASN A 240 15.32 20.85 12.67
C ASN A 240 15.44 21.21 11.17
N ASN A 241 15.51 22.52 10.87
CA ASN A 241 15.65 23.07 9.50
C ASN A 241 14.42 22.91 8.58
N ILE A 242 13.38 23.71 8.85
CA ILE A 242 12.16 23.79 8.02
C ILE A 242 12.47 24.33 6.61
N THR A 243 13.43 25.24 6.51
CA THR A 243 13.77 25.95 5.28
C THR A 243 14.89 25.23 4.49
N GLY A 244 14.61 24.01 4.02
CA GLY A 244 15.50 23.29 3.09
C GLY A 244 15.75 21.83 3.42
N GLY A 245 15.43 21.40 4.65
CA GLY A 245 15.59 20.03 5.11
C GLY A 245 14.38 19.12 4.85
N MET A 246 13.40 19.56 4.06
CA MET A 246 12.22 18.76 3.75
C MET A 246 11.67 19.03 2.35
N ALA A 247 10.95 18.05 1.84
CA ALA A 247 10.12 18.15 0.66
C ALA A 247 8.69 17.69 0.99
N LEU A 248 7.68 18.41 0.49
CA LEU A 248 6.27 18.13 0.73
C LEU A 248 5.62 17.67 -0.56
N PHE A 249 5.02 16.48 -0.55
CA PHE A 249 4.12 16.01 -1.59
C PHE A 249 2.68 16.24 -1.11
N ASN A 250 1.96 17.16 -1.75
CA ASN A 250 0.58 17.43 -1.38
C ASN A 250 -0.34 16.33 -1.91
N ILE A 251 -1.22 15.83 -1.05
CA ILE A 251 -2.29 14.92 -1.45
C ILE A 251 -3.59 15.71 -1.48
N GLN A 252 -4.25 15.71 -2.62
CA GLN A 252 -5.60 16.24 -2.74
C GLN A 252 -6.61 15.08 -2.64
N GLU A 253 -7.60 15.25 -1.77
CA GLU A 253 -8.73 14.32 -1.70
C GLU A 253 -9.83 14.73 -2.69
N ASP A 254 -10.52 13.74 -3.25
CA ASP A 254 -11.45 13.93 -4.36
C ASP A 254 -12.66 14.82 -3.99
N TRP A 255 -13.05 14.86 -2.71
CA TRP A 255 -14.13 15.70 -2.20
C TRP A 255 -13.72 17.17 -1.98
N GLU A 256 -12.44 17.50 -2.11
CA GLU A 256 -11.93 18.86 -1.94
C GLU A 256 -11.87 19.65 -3.26
N ALA A 257 -12.41 19.08 -4.34
CA ALA A 257 -12.47 19.68 -5.68
C ALA A 257 -13.70 20.56 -5.89
#